data_AF-E6R1P2-F1
#
_entry.id   AF-E6R1P2-F1
#
_cell.length_a   1.000
_cell.length_b   1.000
_cell.length_c   1.000
_cell.angle_alpha   90.00
_cell.angle_beta   90.00
_cell.angle_gamma   90.00
#
_symmetry.space_group_name_H-M   'P 1'
#
loop_
_entity.id
_entity.type
_entity.pdbx_description
1 polymer ?
#
loop_
_entity_poly.entity_id
_entity_poly.type
_entity_poly.pdbx_seq_one_letter_code
_entity_poly.pdbx_strand_id
1 'polypeptide(L)'
;MFGGLKILDLSKNLLKRIPDALSDLLRLSSLDLSHNTLSSIPPSVLLLPQLQVLDLSHNSISSLSFDSPVGPSEEGLGYGSGFFTTAIQRQTALKSERPILPVLRHLSFGSNTITLEGLKGLANVNLKHMKVLNLERNNLSGFLDVQSLGISEKDMPELSHLVLSGNVNIRGLIGTIASTTKVDTIGCNLRQATPSFDREGTPTTEDNRDKASSAIEAGPAADDVNTLYIPEPDLTIVYRTLPAATFDSEPLAVDLDIYLPSIPAGPSGHPLVIWFHGGALLQGNKENLPPHFRRLPSHIYSRGDGCPDESVAVISPNYRLAPQVPILDILSDITALLGYIQTNLNDRLIKDGKGNHKIDASRICLSGGSAGGYLALIAGLTVPDEVGDEELGAYRGLKNEAIKCLAPFYPITDLTDKFWATETNPVPWMNGNSISHAQAKPHLDTKAAPVCSAVSGGPRSILYPYMLQHSLFPSLLFLTQRSVGHGLDAFRPSPLSLSIPHRLEIASKSSNAKFHVPIYFVYGTIDDKVQPMEKTLEALGKANGDLVIERVEGADHAFDEDPKVECQAFQEWLGKTLL
;
A
#
# COMPACT_ATOMS: atom_id res chain seq x y z
N MET A 1 23.29 21.74 -16.62
CA MET A 1 22.61 20.58 -17.24
C MET A 1 21.59 19.94 -16.25
N PHE A 2 20.56 20.68 -15.79
CA PHE A 2 19.53 20.17 -14.85
C PHE A 2 18.10 20.73 -15.07
N GLY A 3 17.82 21.42 -16.19
CA GLY A 3 16.56 22.15 -16.41
C GLY A 3 15.26 21.31 -16.51
N GLY A 4 15.36 19.98 -16.37
CA GLY A 4 14.23 19.05 -16.39
C GLY A 4 13.89 18.41 -15.04
N LEU A 5 14.71 18.60 -14.00
CA LEU A 5 14.57 17.89 -12.72
C LEU A 5 13.31 18.35 -11.98
N LYS A 6 12.44 17.41 -11.62
CA LYS A 6 11.14 17.67 -10.94
C LYS A 6 11.10 17.21 -9.50
N ILE A 7 11.81 16.14 -9.17
CA ILE A 7 11.82 15.53 -7.84
C ILE A 7 13.28 15.38 -7.43
N LEU A 8 13.62 15.85 -6.24
CA LEU A 8 14.93 15.73 -5.65
C LEU A 8 14.79 15.24 -4.21
N ASP A 9 15.40 14.08 -3.94
CA ASP A 9 15.47 13.49 -2.62
C ASP A 9 16.90 13.62 -2.10
N LEU A 10 17.06 14.36 -1.00
CA LEU A 10 18.29 14.57 -0.25
C LEU A 10 18.12 14.12 1.21
N SER A 11 17.11 13.29 1.48
CA SER A 11 16.80 12.81 2.82
C SER A 11 17.91 11.94 3.41
N LYS A 12 17.94 11.83 4.75
CA LYS A 12 18.84 10.92 5.49
C LYS A 12 20.32 11.16 5.22
N ASN A 13 20.68 12.42 5.12
CA ASN A 13 22.07 12.86 5.02
C ASN A 13 22.46 13.64 6.29
N LEU A 14 23.68 14.19 6.31
CA LEU A 14 24.16 15.06 7.38
C LEU A 14 24.26 16.51 6.90
N LEU A 15 23.33 16.92 6.03
CA LEU A 15 23.35 18.24 5.43
C LEU A 15 23.08 19.29 6.51
N LYS A 16 24.02 20.23 6.64
CA LYS A 16 23.87 21.44 7.48
C LYS A 16 23.45 22.64 6.66
N ARG A 17 23.71 22.60 5.35
CA ARG A 17 23.44 23.67 4.38
C ARG A 17 23.14 23.05 3.03
N ILE A 18 22.36 23.77 2.23
CA ILE A 18 22.08 23.46 0.84
C ILE A 18 22.70 24.56 -0.02
N PRO A 19 23.39 24.23 -1.12
CA PRO A 19 24.01 25.24 -1.97
C PRO A 19 22.97 26.15 -2.61
N ASP A 20 23.33 27.41 -2.85
CA ASP A 20 22.44 28.40 -3.46
C ASP A 20 22.01 27.99 -4.88
N ALA A 21 22.85 27.21 -5.58
CA ALA A 21 22.59 26.62 -6.89
C ALA A 21 21.34 25.72 -6.93
N LEU A 22 20.77 25.33 -5.78
CA LEU A 22 19.47 24.65 -5.76
C LEU A 22 18.38 25.49 -6.44
N SER A 23 18.45 26.81 -6.34
CA SER A 23 17.48 27.73 -6.96
C SER A 23 17.52 27.71 -8.51
N ASP A 24 18.55 27.11 -9.11
CA ASP A 24 18.65 26.89 -10.57
C ASP A 24 17.75 25.75 -11.07
N LEU A 25 17.17 24.94 -10.17
CA LEU A 25 16.28 23.83 -10.51
C LEU A 25 14.84 24.32 -10.77
N LEU A 26 14.66 25.07 -11.85
CA LEU A 26 13.42 25.80 -12.14
C LEU A 26 12.17 24.94 -12.34
N ARG A 27 12.32 23.63 -12.54
CA ARG A 27 11.21 22.67 -12.69
C ARG A 27 10.99 21.80 -11.45
N LEU A 28 11.74 22.03 -10.37
CA LEU A 28 11.63 21.24 -9.17
C LEU A 28 10.28 21.48 -8.51
N SER A 29 9.49 20.41 -8.40
CA SER A 29 8.16 20.41 -7.80
C SER A 29 8.10 19.70 -6.45
N SER A 30 9.05 18.81 -6.17
CA SER A 30 9.17 18.11 -4.89
C SER A 30 10.62 18.06 -4.41
N LEU A 31 10.83 18.44 -3.16
CA LEU A 31 12.13 18.43 -2.50
C LEU A 31 12.01 17.78 -1.12
N ASP A 32 12.69 16.65 -0.95
CA ASP A 32 12.82 15.99 0.35
C ASP A 32 14.19 16.30 0.96
N LEU A 33 14.18 16.98 2.11
CA LEU A 33 15.33 17.34 2.93
C LEU A 33 15.22 16.73 4.34
N SER A 34 14.34 15.73 4.52
CA SER A 34 14.09 15.12 5.81
C SER A 34 15.31 14.38 6.37
N HIS A 35 15.38 14.18 7.68
CA HIS A 35 16.47 13.47 8.33
C HIS A 35 17.85 14.06 7.99
N ASN A 36 18.00 15.36 8.20
CA ASN A 36 19.25 16.09 8.04
C ASN A 36 19.59 16.87 9.32
N THR A 37 20.53 17.82 9.24
CA THR A 37 20.94 18.66 10.37
C THR A 37 20.73 20.14 10.08
N LEU A 38 19.71 20.47 9.30
CA LEU A 38 19.37 21.85 8.94
C LEU A 38 18.82 22.57 10.17
N SER A 39 19.35 23.78 10.44
CA SER A 39 18.89 24.64 11.53
C SER A 39 17.88 25.70 11.08
N SER A 40 17.71 25.87 9.76
CA SER A 40 16.81 26.85 9.15
C SER A 40 16.37 26.38 7.76
N ILE A 41 15.29 26.96 7.24
CA ILE A 41 14.89 26.77 5.85
C ILE A 41 15.99 27.34 4.94
N PRO A 42 16.48 26.60 3.94
CA PRO A 42 17.47 27.14 3.01
C PRO A 42 16.86 28.27 2.15
N PRO A 43 17.49 29.46 2.09
CA PRO A 43 17.05 30.58 1.25
C PRO A 43 16.73 30.25 -0.21
N SER A 44 17.50 29.35 -0.81
CA SER A 44 17.36 28.94 -2.21
C SER A 44 16.06 28.20 -2.50
N VAL A 45 15.48 27.52 -1.50
CA VAL A 45 14.21 26.81 -1.62
C VAL A 45 13.04 27.77 -1.81
N LEU A 46 13.15 28.97 -1.21
CA LEU A 46 12.09 29.97 -1.23
C LEU A 46 11.83 30.52 -2.63
N LEU A 47 12.78 30.43 -3.56
CA LEU A 47 12.65 30.99 -4.92
C LEU A 47 12.40 29.94 -6.01
N LEU A 48 12.11 28.70 -5.64
CA LEU A 48 11.77 27.65 -6.60
C LEU A 48 10.36 27.85 -7.16
N PRO A 49 10.19 28.22 -8.44
CA PRO A 49 8.91 28.73 -8.95
C PRO A 49 7.83 27.66 -9.13
N GLN A 50 8.19 26.38 -9.04
CA GLN A 50 7.30 25.24 -9.26
C GLN A 50 7.23 24.30 -8.05
N LEU A 51 7.92 24.62 -6.94
CA LEU A 51 7.96 23.75 -5.77
C LEU A 51 6.58 23.70 -5.11
N GLN A 52 6.08 22.49 -4.87
CA GLN A 52 4.78 22.24 -4.25
C GLN A 52 4.91 21.40 -2.98
N VAL A 53 5.91 20.53 -2.92
CA VAL A 53 6.18 19.65 -1.77
C VAL A 53 7.57 19.95 -1.23
N LEU A 54 7.62 20.26 0.06
CA LEU A 54 8.86 20.44 0.81
C LEU A 54 8.78 19.65 2.11
N ASP A 55 9.64 18.63 2.26
CA ASP A 55 9.80 17.91 3.51
C ASP A 55 11.10 18.34 4.21
N LEU A 56 10.97 18.92 5.39
CA LEU A 56 12.06 19.33 6.28
C LEU A 56 11.96 18.60 7.63
N SER A 57 11.23 17.49 7.70
CA SER A 57 11.07 16.73 8.93
C SER A 57 12.39 16.16 9.45
N HIS A 58 12.49 15.86 10.75
CA HIS A 58 13.69 15.31 11.36
C HIS A 58 14.94 16.15 11.09
N ASN A 59 14.85 17.45 11.35
CA ASN A 59 15.95 18.40 11.29
C ASN A 59 16.10 19.12 12.66
N SER A 60 16.85 20.21 12.71
CA SER A 60 17.06 21.03 13.91
C SER A 60 16.49 22.45 13.75
N ILE A 61 15.42 22.60 12.98
CA ILE A 61 14.78 23.90 12.70
C ILE A 61 14.01 24.36 13.93
N SER A 62 14.31 25.57 14.41
CA SER A 62 13.67 26.16 15.59
C SER A 62 12.73 27.32 15.28
N SER A 63 12.85 27.91 14.09
CA SER A 63 11.99 28.99 13.60
C SER A 63 11.86 28.99 12.07
N LEU A 64 10.74 29.54 11.61
CA LEU A 64 10.42 29.75 10.21
C LEU A 64 10.73 31.22 9.87
N SER A 65 11.81 31.46 9.15
CA SER A 65 12.13 32.78 8.59
C SER A 65 12.12 32.70 7.07
N PHE A 66 11.49 33.69 6.45
CA PHE A 66 11.34 33.79 5.01
C PHE A 66 12.03 35.05 4.43
N ASP A 67 12.76 35.80 5.26
CA ASP A 67 13.11 37.20 4.99
C ASP A 67 14.39 37.40 4.14
N SER A 68 15.04 36.33 3.69
CA SER A 68 16.32 36.41 2.97
C SER A 68 16.45 35.38 1.85
N PRO A 69 15.60 35.41 0.81
CA PRO A 69 15.71 34.48 -0.33
C PRO A 69 16.95 34.75 -1.20
N VAL A 70 17.59 33.69 -1.74
CA VAL A 70 18.77 33.79 -2.63
C VAL A 70 18.43 33.29 -4.04
N GLY A 71 18.59 34.17 -5.04
CA GLY A 71 18.21 33.92 -6.44
C GLY A 71 19.10 32.93 -7.21
N PRO A 72 18.65 32.47 -8.39
CA PRO A 72 19.42 31.58 -9.28
C PRO A 72 20.70 32.25 -9.79
N SER A 73 21.69 31.42 -10.12
CA SER A 73 22.96 31.85 -10.73
C SER A 73 22.74 32.39 -12.15
N GLU A 74 23.67 33.22 -12.65
CA GLU A 74 23.61 33.71 -14.04
C GLU A 74 23.63 32.56 -15.06
N GLU A 75 24.29 31.45 -14.75
CA GLU A 75 24.26 30.23 -15.56
C GLU A 75 22.85 29.59 -15.58
N GLY A 76 22.16 29.52 -14.44
CA GLY A 76 20.79 29.01 -14.33
C GLY A 76 19.76 29.79 -15.16
N LEU A 77 20.01 31.09 -15.39
CA LEU A 77 19.19 31.95 -16.25
C LEU A 77 19.40 31.70 -17.77
N GLY A 78 20.55 31.13 -18.16
CA GLY A 78 20.89 30.87 -19.57
C GLY A 78 20.21 29.64 -20.19
N TYR A 79 19.70 28.71 -19.36
CA TYR A 79 19.23 27.38 -19.81
C TYR A 79 17.72 27.26 -20.11
N GLY A 80 17.02 28.36 -20.41
CA GLY A 80 15.57 28.33 -20.67
C GLY A 80 15.08 29.35 -21.70
N SER A 81 15.20 29.02 -23.00
CA SER A 81 14.64 29.81 -24.11
C SER A 81 13.12 29.59 -24.33
N GLY A 82 12.36 29.29 -23.28
CA GLY A 82 10.92 29.09 -23.43
C GLY A 82 10.19 28.88 -22.12
N PHE A 83 9.80 29.97 -21.46
CA PHE A 83 8.50 30.21 -20.80
C PHE A 83 8.61 31.45 -19.91
N PHE A 84 7.64 32.36 -20.02
CA PHE A 84 7.64 33.69 -19.39
C PHE A 84 7.55 33.66 -17.85
N THR A 85 8.69 33.47 -17.18
CA THR A 85 9.04 34.41 -16.10
C THR A 85 10.39 34.98 -16.46
N THR A 86 10.40 36.19 -17.03
CA THR A 86 11.65 36.80 -17.49
C THR A 86 12.56 37.02 -16.29
N ALA A 87 13.87 36.87 -16.47
CA ALA A 87 14.87 37.25 -15.46
C ALA A 87 14.58 38.64 -14.84
N ILE A 88 13.97 39.53 -15.62
CA ILE A 88 13.45 40.85 -15.23
C ILE A 88 12.35 40.79 -14.15
N GLN A 89 11.36 39.88 -14.25
CA GLN A 89 10.34 39.72 -13.20
C GLN A 89 10.95 39.24 -11.90
N ARG A 90 11.97 38.39 -11.95
CA ARG A 90 12.68 37.89 -10.76
C ARG A 90 13.63 38.92 -10.17
N GLN A 91 14.31 39.71 -10.99
CA GLN A 91 15.15 40.82 -10.53
C GLN A 91 14.31 41.96 -9.97
N THR A 92 13.11 42.18 -10.51
CA THR A 92 12.10 43.09 -9.94
C THR A 92 11.51 42.52 -8.63
N ALA A 93 11.36 41.20 -8.51
CA ALA A 93 10.89 40.52 -7.31
C ALA A 93 11.92 40.48 -6.17
N LEU A 94 13.21 40.29 -6.48
CA LEU A 94 14.32 40.43 -5.53
C LEU A 94 14.45 41.87 -4.99
N LYS A 95 13.93 42.86 -5.73
CA LYS A 95 13.79 44.26 -5.29
C LYS A 95 12.50 44.52 -4.51
N SER A 96 11.53 43.61 -4.56
CA SER A 96 10.35 43.65 -3.69
C SER A 96 10.75 42.97 -2.38
N GLU A 97 10.77 43.69 -1.27
CA GLU A 97 11.22 43.20 0.04
C GLU A 97 10.35 42.05 0.64
N ARG A 98 9.56 41.34 -0.17
CA ARG A 98 8.67 40.25 0.25
C ARG A 98 9.07 38.94 -0.41
N PRO A 99 9.21 37.84 0.35
CA PRO A 99 9.50 36.53 -0.22
C PRO A 99 8.34 36.04 -1.09
N ILE A 100 8.63 35.72 -2.35
CA ILE A 100 7.72 34.96 -3.20
C ILE A 100 7.90 33.50 -2.84
N LEU A 101 7.03 32.96 -1.99
CA LEU A 101 7.04 31.52 -1.75
C LEU A 101 6.63 30.74 -3.02
N PRO A 102 7.10 29.50 -3.16
CA PRO A 102 6.55 28.57 -4.14
C PRO A 102 5.04 28.39 -3.94
N VAL A 103 4.36 27.79 -4.91
CA VAL A 103 2.96 27.35 -4.74
C VAL A 103 2.94 26.10 -3.84
N LEU A 104 3.45 26.23 -2.62
CA LEU A 104 3.57 25.15 -1.66
C LEU A 104 2.18 24.67 -1.29
N ARG A 105 2.02 23.36 -1.40
CA ARG A 105 0.79 22.65 -1.11
C ARG A 105 0.98 21.62 0.00
N HIS A 106 2.20 21.11 0.15
CA HIS A 106 2.59 20.26 1.26
C HIS A 106 3.89 20.79 1.88
N LEU A 107 3.84 21.07 3.18
CA LEU A 107 4.99 21.54 3.94
C LEU A 107 5.10 20.77 5.25
N SER A 108 6.20 20.02 5.40
CA SER A 108 6.44 19.20 6.58
C SER A 108 7.63 19.72 7.37
N PHE A 109 7.40 19.97 8.66
CA PHE A 109 8.40 20.28 9.68
C PHE A 109 8.34 19.28 10.85
N GLY A 110 7.80 18.09 10.63
CA GLY A 110 7.67 17.08 11.68
C GLY A 110 8.99 16.80 12.40
N SER A 111 8.97 16.54 13.71
CA SER A 111 10.16 16.17 14.48
C SER A 111 11.31 17.20 14.37
N ASN A 112 11.00 18.49 14.55
CA ASN A 112 11.96 19.58 14.65
C ASN A 112 11.92 20.21 16.06
N THR A 113 12.53 21.38 16.25
CA THR A 113 12.56 22.11 17.54
C THR A 113 11.75 23.41 17.50
N ILE A 114 10.76 23.50 16.61
CA ILE A 114 9.98 24.72 16.37
C ILE A 114 9.15 25.07 17.61
N THR A 115 9.14 26.35 17.96
CA THR A 115 8.33 26.93 19.04
C THR A 115 7.17 27.73 18.47
N LEU A 116 6.20 28.12 19.31
CA LEU A 116 5.10 29.01 18.86
C LEU A 116 5.62 30.34 18.29
N GLU A 117 6.64 30.95 18.91
CA GLU A 117 7.33 32.12 18.35
C GLU A 117 7.96 31.80 16.99
N GLY A 118 8.57 30.62 16.87
CA GLY A 118 9.16 30.14 15.63
C GLY A 118 8.15 29.97 14.48
N LEU A 119 6.85 29.84 14.75
CA LEU A 119 5.82 29.72 13.73
C LEU A 119 5.34 31.06 13.15
N LYS A 120 5.62 32.19 13.81
CA LYS A 120 5.10 33.52 13.38
C LYS A 120 5.47 33.90 11.96
N GLY A 121 6.57 33.35 11.42
CA GLY A 121 6.94 33.55 10.02
C GLY A 121 5.87 33.14 9.03
N LEU A 122 4.99 32.17 9.36
CA LEU A 122 3.89 31.73 8.49
C LEU A 122 2.89 32.85 8.19
N ALA A 123 2.65 33.77 9.13
CA ALA A 123 1.76 34.91 8.93
C ALA A 123 2.30 35.94 7.92
N ASN A 124 3.60 35.92 7.66
CA ASN A 124 4.27 36.87 6.77
C ASN A 124 4.33 36.38 5.32
N VAL A 125 3.75 35.22 5.02
CA VAL A 125 3.86 34.58 3.71
C VAL A 125 2.50 34.17 3.15
N ASN A 126 2.39 34.18 1.81
CA ASN A 126 1.17 33.77 1.13
C ASN A 126 1.16 32.26 0.91
N LEU A 127 0.29 31.55 1.63
CA LEU A 127 0.15 30.10 1.61
C LEU A 127 -1.24 29.66 1.16
N LYS A 128 -1.86 30.42 0.24
CA LYS A 128 -3.26 30.20 -0.18
C LYS A 128 -3.56 28.81 -0.75
N HIS A 129 -2.56 28.15 -1.31
CA HIS A 129 -2.67 26.82 -1.92
C HIS A 129 -2.18 25.69 -1.01
N MET A 130 -1.88 25.99 0.26
CA MET A 130 -1.43 25.00 1.23
C MET A 130 -2.56 24.02 1.50
N LYS A 131 -2.33 22.72 1.26
CA LYS A 131 -3.26 21.62 1.57
C LYS A 131 -2.86 20.88 2.84
N VAL A 132 -1.56 20.70 3.09
CA VAL A 132 -1.05 19.94 4.23
C VAL A 132 0.07 20.72 4.91
N LEU A 133 -0.12 21.00 6.20
CA LEU A 133 0.91 21.56 7.07
C LEU A 133 1.19 20.56 8.20
N ASN A 134 2.37 19.95 8.18
CA ASN A 134 2.80 19.00 9.20
C ASN A 134 3.77 19.66 10.19
N LEU A 135 3.36 19.75 11.45
CA LEU A 135 4.11 20.30 12.58
C LEU A 135 4.27 19.27 13.71
N GLU A 136 4.12 17.98 13.42
CA GLU A 136 4.18 16.93 14.45
C GLU A 136 5.48 16.99 15.26
N ARG A 137 5.43 16.57 16.52
CA ARG A 137 6.60 16.36 17.39
C ARG A 137 7.59 17.55 17.40
N ASN A 138 7.06 18.77 17.52
CA ASN A 138 7.85 19.98 17.72
C ASN A 138 7.82 20.42 19.19
N ASN A 139 8.42 21.57 19.51
CA ASN A 139 8.40 22.16 20.84
C ASN A 139 7.28 23.21 20.99
N LEU A 140 6.09 22.89 20.47
CA LEU A 140 4.93 23.77 20.56
C LEU A 140 4.31 23.65 21.96
N SER A 141 4.20 24.77 22.66
CA SER A 141 3.74 24.81 24.06
C SER A 141 2.71 25.90 24.30
N GLY A 142 1.62 25.57 25.01
CA GLY A 142 0.56 26.54 25.33
C GLY A 142 -0.60 26.48 24.34
N PHE A 143 -1.20 27.62 24.02
CA PHE A 143 -2.33 27.70 23.09
C PHE A 143 -1.84 28.10 21.69
N LEU A 144 -2.22 27.31 20.68
CA LEU A 144 -1.91 27.60 19.28
C LEU A 144 -2.98 28.53 18.70
N ASP A 145 -2.68 29.82 18.60
CA ASP A 145 -3.54 30.78 17.90
C ASP A 145 -3.31 30.67 16.39
N VAL A 146 -4.16 29.88 15.73
CA VAL A 146 -4.05 29.60 14.29
C VAL A 146 -4.26 30.85 13.44
N GLN A 147 -5.01 31.84 13.93
CA GLN A 147 -5.31 33.05 13.19
C GLN A 147 -4.12 34.01 13.21
N SER A 148 -3.48 34.22 14.36
CA SER A 148 -2.28 35.07 14.43
C SER A 148 -1.05 34.43 13.76
N LEU A 149 -1.05 33.10 13.59
CA LEU A 149 -0.01 32.36 12.87
C LEU A 149 -0.26 32.26 11.36
N GLY A 150 -1.35 32.81 10.83
CA GLY A 150 -1.66 32.75 9.39
C GLY A 150 -2.09 31.36 8.90
N ILE A 151 -2.59 30.51 9.79
CA ILE A 151 -3.19 29.20 9.49
C ILE A 151 -4.72 29.33 9.54
N SER A 152 -5.26 30.46 9.07
CA SER A 152 -6.70 30.73 9.06
C SER A 152 -7.32 30.39 7.70
N GLU A 153 -8.65 30.31 7.61
CA GLU A 153 -9.36 30.14 6.33
C GLU A 153 -9.03 31.25 5.31
N LYS A 154 -8.73 32.48 5.78
CA LYS A 154 -8.34 33.59 4.92
C LYS A 154 -6.95 33.40 4.31
N ASP A 155 -6.03 32.84 5.08
CA ASP A 155 -4.61 32.77 4.75
C ASP A 155 -4.26 31.42 4.06
N MET A 156 -4.93 30.34 4.46
CA MET A 156 -4.83 28.98 3.91
C MET A 156 -6.23 28.38 3.63
N PRO A 157 -6.99 28.91 2.65
CA PRO A 157 -8.34 28.44 2.34
C PRO A 157 -8.40 26.99 1.84
N GLU A 158 -7.32 26.48 1.24
CA GLU A 158 -7.24 25.11 0.71
C GLU A 158 -6.74 24.08 1.74
N LEU A 159 -6.52 24.48 2.99
CA LEU A 159 -5.97 23.60 4.01
C LEU A 159 -6.91 22.42 4.27
N SER A 160 -6.39 21.22 4.09
CA SER A 160 -7.11 19.96 4.27
C SER A 160 -6.63 19.21 5.52
N HIS A 161 -5.34 19.34 5.85
CA HIS A 161 -4.73 18.64 6.97
C HIS A 161 -3.76 19.56 7.72
N LEU A 162 -3.98 19.66 9.04
CA LEU A 162 -3.06 20.27 9.99
C LEU A 162 -2.62 19.18 10.97
N VAL A 163 -1.35 18.76 10.89
CA VAL A 163 -0.82 17.69 11.74
C VAL A 163 -0.04 18.30 12.90
N LEU A 164 -0.56 18.11 14.12
CA LEU A 164 0.03 18.60 15.37
C LEU A 164 0.44 17.45 16.29
N SER A 165 0.32 16.20 15.84
CA SER A 165 0.50 15.01 16.66
C SER A 165 1.85 15.01 17.39
N GLY A 166 1.88 14.47 18.61
CA GLY A 166 3.09 14.38 19.43
C GLY A 166 3.62 15.71 20.00
N ASN A 167 2.94 16.84 19.81
CA ASN A 167 3.26 18.09 20.51
C ASN A 167 2.65 18.07 21.92
N VAL A 168 3.34 17.39 22.85
CA VAL A 168 2.85 17.09 24.21
C VAL A 168 2.52 18.31 25.08
N ASN A 169 3.01 19.50 24.70
CA ASN A 169 2.84 20.73 25.48
C ASN A 169 1.74 21.66 24.93
N ILE A 170 1.10 21.33 23.81
CA ILE A 170 -0.07 22.08 23.32
C ILE A 170 -1.25 21.83 24.27
N ARG A 171 -1.90 22.90 24.70
CA ARG A 171 -3.02 22.93 25.66
C ARG A 171 -4.37 23.23 25.01
N GLY A 172 -4.37 23.83 23.81
CA GLY A 172 -5.57 24.17 23.06
C GLY A 172 -5.26 24.91 21.76
N LEU A 173 -6.28 25.10 20.94
CA LEU A 173 -6.26 25.85 19.68
C LEU A 173 -7.17 27.08 19.82
N ILE A 174 -6.76 28.23 19.31
CA ILE A 174 -7.51 29.49 19.31
C ILE A 174 -7.65 29.98 17.86
N GLY A 175 -8.85 30.42 17.48
CA GLY A 175 -9.14 30.94 16.13
C GLY A 175 -9.87 29.93 15.25
N THR A 176 -10.17 30.33 14.01
CA THR A 176 -10.89 29.52 13.02
C THR A 176 -9.98 29.13 11.85
N ILE A 177 -10.10 27.86 11.44
CA ILE A 177 -9.48 27.31 10.24
C ILE A 177 -10.57 26.95 9.23
N ALA A 178 -10.20 26.63 7.98
CA ALA A 178 -11.16 26.18 6.98
C ALA A 178 -11.94 24.96 7.49
N SER A 179 -13.27 24.98 7.35
CA SER A 179 -14.17 23.96 7.93
C SER A 179 -13.92 22.53 7.43
N THR A 180 -13.28 22.38 6.28
CA THR A 180 -12.85 21.11 5.69
C THR A 180 -11.53 20.58 6.25
N THR A 181 -10.84 21.33 7.09
CA THR A 181 -9.51 20.96 7.63
C THR A 181 -9.63 19.89 8.70
N LYS A 182 -8.98 18.75 8.50
CA LYS A 182 -8.76 17.75 9.54
C LYS A 182 -7.55 18.14 10.38
N VAL A 183 -7.72 18.20 11.70
CA VAL A 183 -6.63 18.51 12.64
C VAL A 183 -6.25 17.24 13.40
N ASP A 184 -5.05 16.73 13.14
CA ASP A 184 -4.50 15.62 13.90
C ASP A 184 -3.83 16.15 15.17
N THR A 185 -4.40 15.79 16.32
CA THR A 185 -3.91 16.19 17.65
C THR A 185 -3.50 14.99 18.50
N ILE A 186 -3.28 13.82 17.88
CA ILE A 186 -2.93 12.59 18.60
C ILE A 186 -1.65 12.81 19.42
N GLY A 187 -1.71 12.59 20.73
CA GLY A 187 -0.57 12.79 21.63
C GLY A 187 -0.34 14.24 22.09
N CYS A 188 -1.20 15.19 21.72
CA CYS A 188 -1.26 16.51 22.35
C CYS A 188 -1.94 16.45 23.72
N ASN A 189 -1.60 17.37 24.63
CA ASN A 189 -2.16 17.42 25.99
C ASN A 189 -3.21 18.53 26.13
N LEU A 190 -4.25 18.40 25.30
CA LEU A 190 -5.37 19.34 25.24
C LEU A 190 -6.17 19.31 26.55
N ARG A 191 -6.40 20.47 27.18
CA ARG A 191 -7.27 20.55 28.36
C ARG A 191 -8.73 20.55 27.90
N GLN A 192 -9.59 19.79 28.60
CA GLN A 192 -11.05 19.76 28.38
C GLN A 192 -11.68 21.13 28.70
N ALA A 193 -11.53 22.10 27.79
CA ALA A 193 -12.32 23.32 27.69
C ALA A 193 -11.92 24.09 26.41
N THR A 194 -12.53 23.75 25.28
CA THR A 194 -12.67 24.61 24.10
C THR A 194 -13.88 24.08 23.31
N PRO A 195 -14.68 24.95 22.68
CA PRO A 195 -16.13 24.83 22.60
C PRO A 195 -16.61 23.66 21.73
N SER A 196 -17.80 23.16 22.07
CA SER A 196 -18.57 22.21 21.28
C SER A 196 -18.67 22.65 19.82
N PHE A 197 -18.27 21.77 18.91
CA PHE A 197 -18.70 21.85 17.52
C PHE A 197 -20.20 21.55 17.50
N ASP A 198 -21.00 22.55 17.15
CA ASP A 198 -22.46 22.43 17.06
C ASP A 198 -22.84 21.23 16.18
N ARG A 199 -23.52 20.25 16.81
CA ARG A 199 -24.40 19.32 16.12
C ARG A 199 -25.77 19.98 16.04
N GLU A 200 -26.04 20.69 14.96
CA GLU A 200 -27.38 20.95 14.46
C GLU A 200 -27.41 20.56 12.97
N GLY A 201 -28.31 19.73 12.45
CA GLY A 201 -29.41 19.01 13.05
C GLY A 201 -29.74 17.78 12.20
N THR A 202 -30.16 16.72 12.89
CA THR A 202 -30.94 15.63 12.32
C THR A 202 -32.29 16.16 11.85
N PRO A 203 -32.73 15.93 10.60
CA PRO A 203 -34.13 16.10 10.26
C PRO A 203 -34.90 14.90 10.83
N THR A 204 -35.77 15.17 11.79
CA THR A 204 -36.89 14.30 12.15
C THR A 204 -37.86 14.26 10.97
N THR A 205 -38.03 13.11 10.33
CA THR A 205 -39.14 12.87 9.41
C THR A 205 -40.19 12.04 10.13
N GLU A 206 -41.26 12.73 10.55
CA GLU A 206 -42.55 12.11 10.86
C GLU A 206 -43.23 11.63 9.57
N ASP A 207 -43.94 10.52 9.75
CA ASP A 207 -44.97 9.91 8.92
C ASP A 207 -45.69 10.87 7.96
N ASN A 208 -45.71 10.51 6.66
CA ASN A 208 -46.93 10.60 5.87
C ASN A 208 -46.93 9.56 4.73
N ARG A 209 -47.98 8.75 4.75
CA ARG A 209 -48.29 7.69 3.80
C ARG A 209 -48.78 8.24 2.46
N ASP A 210 -48.73 7.35 1.46
CA ASP A 210 -49.50 7.31 0.21
C ASP A 210 -49.04 8.19 -0.97
N LYS A 211 -48.27 7.60 -1.91
CA LYS A 211 -48.82 7.08 -3.19
C LYS A 211 -47.72 6.52 -4.12
N ALA A 212 -48.05 5.38 -4.72
CA ALA A 212 -47.23 4.49 -5.52
C ALA A 212 -46.75 5.02 -6.89
N SER A 213 -45.63 4.50 -7.40
CA SER A 213 -45.62 3.70 -8.64
C SER A 213 -44.30 2.91 -8.85
N SER A 214 -44.42 1.58 -8.71
CA SER A 214 -43.81 0.48 -9.48
C SER A 214 -42.35 0.57 -10.01
N ALA A 215 -41.48 -0.27 -9.44
CA ALA A 215 -40.40 -0.95 -10.16
C ALA A 215 -40.23 -2.38 -9.62
N ILE A 216 -40.81 -3.32 -10.37
CA ILE A 216 -40.59 -4.77 -10.49
C ILE A 216 -39.71 -5.44 -9.40
N GLU A 217 -40.37 -6.14 -8.48
CA GLU A 217 -39.78 -7.14 -7.58
C GLU A 217 -39.37 -8.39 -8.37
N ALA A 218 -38.11 -8.80 -8.24
CA ALA A 218 -37.75 -10.21 -8.35
C ALA A 218 -37.95 -10.83 -6.96
N GLY A 219 -38.83 -11.84 -6.88
CA GLY A 219 -39.29 -12.44 -5.64
C GLY A 219 -38.17 -13.13 -4.81
N PRO A 220 -38.44 -13.40 -3.53
CA PRO A 220 -37.45 -13.98 -2.63
C PRO A 220 -37.18 -15.43 -3.03
N ALA A 221 -35.92 -15.73 -3.34
CA ALA A 221 -35.45 -17.11 -3.34
C ALA A 221 -35.50 -17.63 -1.91
N ALA A 222 -36.07 -18.82 -1.76
CA ALA A 222 -36.32 -19.49 -0.48
C ALA A 222 -35.06 -19.56 0.40
N ASP A 223 -35.25 -19.33 1.70
CA ASP A 223 -34.28 -19.61 2.75
C ASP A 223 -33.79 -21.06 2.66
N ASP A 224 -32.53 -21.24 2.23
CA ASP A 224 -31.85 -22.53 2.30
C ASP A 224 -31.27 -22.68 3.72
N VAL A 225 -31.98 -23.44 4.55
CA VAL A 225 -31.67 -23.75 5.95
C VAL A 225 -30.47 -24.72 6.00
N ASN A 226 -29.26 -24.26 5.64
CA ASN A 226 -27.99 -24.96 5.97
C ASN A 226 -26.69 -24.18 5.60
N THR A 227 -26.65 -22.85 5.70
CA THR A 227 -25.40 -22.12 5.44
C THR A 227 -24.49 -22.15 6.67
N LEU A 228 -23.30 -22.75 6.53
CA LEU A 228 -22.26 -22.70 7.56
C LEU A 228 -21.91 -21.23 7.87
N TYR A 229 -21.82 -20.91 9.16
CA TYR A 229 -21.44 -19.56 9.59
C TYR A 229 -20.08 -19.15 9.00
N ILE A 230 -20.00 -17.91 8.53
CA ILE A 230 -18.78 -17.32 7.99
C ILE A 230 -18.33 -16.24 8.99
N PRO A 231 -17.21 -16.45 9.71
CA PRO A 231 -16.72 -15.46 10.65
C PRO A 231 -16.34 -14.13 10.01
N GLU A 232 -16.61 -13.05 10.73
CA GLU A 232 -16.03 -11.72 10.48
C GLU A 232 -14.66 -11.60 11.18
N PRO A 233 -13.77 -10.69 10.73
CA PRO A 233 -12.47 -10.52 11.35
C PRO A 233 -12.56 -10.01 12.79
N ASP A 234 -11.64 -10.46 13.64
CA ASP A 234 -11.49 -9.97 15.01
C ASP A 234 -10.97 -8.53 15.07
N LEU A 235 -10.11 -8.18 14.11
CA LEU A 235 -9.42 -6.90 14.03
C LEU A 235 -9.12 -6.54 12.57
N THR A 236 -9.24 -5.26 12.24
CA THR A 236 -8.67 -4.67 11.02
C THR A 236 -7.60 -3.66 11.41
N ILE A 237 -6.39 -3.79 10.86
CA ILE A 237 -5.24 -2.96 11.20
C ILE A 237 -4.63 -2.36 9.93
N VAL A 238 -4.51 -1.02 9.92
CA VAL A 238 -3.59 -0.34 8.99
C VAL A 238 -2.17 -0.59 9.48
N TYR A 239 -1.40 -1.36 8.70
CA TYR A 239 -0.02 -1.71 9.05
C TYR A 239 1.01 -0.83 8.34
N ARG A 240 0.61 -0.18 7.25
CA ARG A 240 1.46 0.72 6.46
C ARG A 240 0.61 1.82 5.84
N THR A 241 1.08 3.06 5.92
CA THR A 241 0.51 4.17 5.13
C THR A 241 1.56 4.64 4.15
N LEU A 242 1.26 4.55 2.87
CA LEU A 242 2.10 5.05 1.80
C LEU A 242 1.80 6.52 1.53
N PRO A 243 2.81 7.33 1.18
CA PRO A 243 2.59 8.72 0.82
C PRO A 243 1.65 8.83 -0.39
N ALA A 244 0.96 9.97 -0.49
CA ALA A 244 0.15 10.30 -1.65
C ALA A 244 0.98 10.17 -2.95
N ALA A 245 0.51 9.36 -3.89
CA ALA A 245 1.25 9.10 -5.13
C ALA A 245 1.12 10.24 -6.14
N THR A 246 0.01 10.97 -6.07
CA THR A 246 -0.25 12.17 -6.85
C THR A 246 -0.63 13.30 -5.91
N PHE A 247 -0.54 14.53 -6.42
CA PHE A 247 -0.86 15.71 -5.64
C PHE A 247 -2.33 15.76 -5.15
N ASP A 248 -3.25 15.16 -5.92
CA ASP A 248 -4.69 15.18 -5.62
C ASP A 248 -5.18 13.88 -4.94
N SER A 249 -4.28 12.93 -4.66
CA SER A 249 -4.61 11.70 -3.96
C SER A 249 -4.28 11.77 -2.48
N GLU A 250 -5.09 11.12 -1.65
CA GLU A 250 -4.77 10.90 -0.24
C GLU A 250 -3.61 9.89 -0.08
N PRO A 251 -2.89 9.90 1.05
CA PRO A 251 -2.01 8.80 1.45
C PRO A 251 -2.76 7.47 1.41
N LEU A 252 -2.12 6.43 0.88
CA LEU A 252 -2.73 5.12 0.74
C LEU A 252 -2.49 4.30 2.02
N ALA A 253 -3.53 4.15 2.84
CA ALA A 253 -3.53 3.22 3.95
C ALA A 253 -3.66 1.78 3.42
N VAL A 254 -2.69 0.94 3.75
CA VAL A 254 -2.69 -0.49 3.46
C VAL A 254 -2.99 -1.22 4.76
N ASP A 255 -4.09 -1.97 4.77
CA ASP A 255 -4.63 -2.64 5.93
C ASP A 255 -4.72 -4.16 5.75
N LEU A 256 -4.98 -4.84 6.84
CA LEU A 256 -5.15 -6.28 6.91
C LEU A 256 -6.24 -6.64 7.91
N ASP A 257 -6.88 -7.77 7.68
CA ASP A 257 -7.84 -8.39 8.59
C ASP A 257 -7.16 -9.55 9.32
N ILE A 258 -7.49 -9.70 10.60
CA ILE A 258 -6.97 -10.75 11.48
C ILE A 258 -8.13 -11.57 12.03
N TYR A 259 -7.99 -12.89 11.95
CA TYR A 259 -8.89 -13.87 12.54
C TYR A 259 -8.10 -14.66 13.58
N LEU A 260 -8.50 -14.55 14.84
CA LEU A 260 -7.78 -15.11 15.98
C LEU A 260 -8.41 -16.43 16.42
N PRO A 261 -7.62 -17.39 16.92
CA PRO A 261 -8.17 -18.63 17.45
C PRO A 261 -9.15 -18.44 18.59
N SER A 262 -10.12 -19.36 18.71
CA SER A 262 -11.09 -19.33 19.82
C SER A 262 -10.45 -19.66 21.18
N ILE A 263 -9.26 -20.28 21.17
CA ILE A 263 -8.46 -20.60 22.36
C ILE A 263 -7.32 -19.59 22.55
N PRO A 264 -6.89 -19.32 23.80
CA PRO A 264 -5.71 -18.49 24.06
C PRO A 264 -4.44 -19.07 23.45
N ALA A 265 -3.47 -18.21 23.18
CA ALA A 265 -2.16 -18.62 22.71
C ALA A 265 -1.42 -19.47 23.75
N GLY A 266 -0.81 -20.56 23.28
CA GLY A 266 0.18 -21.30 24.05
C GLY A 266 1.48 -20.49 24.25
N PRO A 267 2.48 -21.04 24.97
CA PRO A 267 3.72 -20.33 25.31
C PRO A 267 4.47 -19.73 24.10
N SER A 268 4.47 -20.44 22.97
CA SER A 268 5.13 -20.01 21.73
C SER A 268 4.34 -18.95 20.94
N GLY A 269 3.02 -18.86 21.15
CA GLY A 269 2.10 -18.10 20.29
C GLY A 269 1.37 -18.99 19.28
N HIS A 270 0.32 -18.45 18.66
CA HIS A 270 -0.39 -19.09 17.55
C HIS A 270 0.44 -19.04 16.27
N PRO A 271 0.61 -20.16 15.56
CA PRO A 271 1.11 -20.15 14.20
C PRO A 271 0.20 -19.35 13.29
N LEU A 272 0.77 -18.87 12.19
CA LEU A 272 0.11 -17.90 11.33
C LEU A 272 -0.04 -18.44 9.92
N VAL A 273 -1.25 -18.33 9.37
CA VAL A 273 -1.49 -18.45 7.94
C VAL A 273 -1.72 -17.05 7.38
N ILE A 274 -0.99 -16.69 6.32
CA ILE A 274 -1.22 -15.44 5.58
C ILE A 274 -1.87 -15.81 4.26
N TRP A 275 -3.07 -15.30 4.01
CA TRP A 275 -3.80 -15.49 2.76
C TRP A 275 -3.72 -14.25 1.90
N PHE A 276 -3.03 -14.31 0.77
CA PHE A 276 -3.09 -13.25 -0.23
C PHE A 276 -4.32 -13.44 -1.12
N HIS A 277 -5.11 -12.38 -1.30
CA HIS A 277 -6.30 -12.45 -2.17
C HIS A 277 -5.93 -12.59 -3.65
N GLY A 278 -6.87 -13.12 -4.45
CA GLY A 278 -6.74 -13.25 -5.90
C GLY A 278 -7.05 -11.97 -6.67
N GLY A 279 -7.41 -12.10 -7.95
CA GLY A 279 -7.79 -10.96 -8.81
C GLY A 279 -6.68 -10.48 -9.75
N ALA A 280 -5.82 -11.40 -10.22
CA ALA A 280 -4.76 -11.12 -11.20
C ALA A 280 -3.79 -9.98 -10.81
N LEU A 281 -3.66 -9.63 -9.53
CA LEU A 281 -2.98 -8.41 -9.05
C LEU A 281 -3.58 -7.10 -9.61
N LEU A 282 -4.74 -7.17 -10.27
CA LEU A 282 -5.45 -6.05 -10.88
C LEU A 282 -6.63 -5.60 -10.02
N GLN A 283 -7.19 -6.50 -9.21
CA GLN A 283 -8.37 -6.28 -8.37
C GLN A 283 -8.32 -7.19 -7.13
N GLY A 284 -9.38 -7.15 -6.32
CA GLY A 284 -9.50 -7.93 -5.09
C GLY A 284 -9.18 -7.10 -3.86
N ASN A 285 -9.51 -7.66 -2.70
CA ASN A 285 -9.20 -7.09 -1.41
C ASN A 285 -9.10 -8.19 -0.33
N LYS A 286 -8.71 -7.79 0.88
CA LYS A 286 -8.64 -8.66 2.06
C LYS A 286 -9.93 -9.40 2.43
N GLU A 287 -11.09 -8.91 1.99
CA GLU A 287 -12.39 -9.54 2.28
C GLU A 287 -12.60 -10.81 1.44
N ASN A 288 -11.88 -10.94 0.31
CA ASN A 288 -11.80 -12.17 -0.52
C ASN A 288 -11.00 -13.30 0.15
N LEU A 289 -11.14 -13.43 1.47
CA LEU A 289 -10.69 -14.58 2.24
C LEU A 289 -11.78 -15.67 2.17
N PRO A 290 -11.49 -16.87 1.63
CA PRO A 290 -12.48 -17.93 1.49
C PRO A 290 -13.09 -18.34 2.84
N PRO A 291 -14.37 -18.75 2.86
CA PRO A 291 -15.09 -19.08 4.09
C PRO A 291 -14.38 -20.10 5.00
N HIS A 292 -13.76 -21.14 4.43
CA HIS A 292 -13.03 -22.14 5.21
C HIS A 292 -11.77 -21.58 5.90
N PHE A 293 -11.05 -20.62 5.28
CA PHE A 293 -9.95 -19.92 5.94
C PHE A 293 -10.45 -19.01 7.08
N ARG A 294 -11.62 -18.36 6.93
CA ARG A 294 -12.25 -17.59 8.02
C ARG A 294 -12.62 -18.46 9.22
N ARG A 295 -12.99 -19.73 8.97
CA ARG A 295 -13.30 -20.73 10.01
C ARG A 295 -12.08 -21.44 10.59
N LEU A 296 -10.94 -21.41 9.89
CA LEU A 296 -9.73 -22.12 10.27
C LEU A 296 -9.25 -21.84 11.71
N PRO A 297 -9.34 -20.61 12.28
CA PRO A 297 -8.98 -20.37 13.68
C PRO A 297 -9.89 -21.08 14.71
N SER A 298 -11.08 -21.52 14.30
CA SER A 298 -11.96 -22.33 15.15
C SER A 298 -11.63 -23.82 15.09
N HIS A 299 -10.77 -24.26 14.16
CA HIS A 299 -10.31 -25.63 14.09
C HIS A 299 -9.20 -25.86 15.13
N ILE A 300 -9.43 -26.84 16.01
CA ILE A 300 -8.48 -27.18 17.08
C ILE A 300 -7.73 -28.45 16.70
N TYR A 301 -6.40 -28.35 16.67
CA TYR A 301 -5.51 -29.46 16.36
C TYR A 301 -5.02 -30.11 17.65
N SER A 302 -5.54 -31.31 17.94
CA SER A 302 -5.13 -32.13 19.08
C SER A 302 -4.06 -33.14 18.64
N ARG A 303 -2.90 -33.12 19.31
CA ARG A 303 -1.77 -34.02 18.98
C ARG A 303 -1.83 -35.40 19.65
N GLY A 304 -2.74 -35.60 20.62
CA GLY A 304 -2.98 -36.89 21.28
C GLY A 304 -1.80 -37.43 22.12
N ASP A 305 -0.72 -36.67 22.23
CA ASP A 305 0.54 -36.97 22.93
C ASP A 305 0.67 -36.23 24.28
N GLY A 306 -0.39 -35.53 24.71
CA GLY A 306 -0.43 -34.71 25.91
C GLY A 306 0.08 -33.27 25.72
N CYS A 307 0.48 -32.89 24.50
CA CYS A 307 0.72 -31.48 24.16
C CYS A 307 -0.58 -30.66 24.20
N PRO A 308 -0.51 -29.36 24.53
CA PRO A 308 -1.67 -28.48 24.48
C PRO A 308 -2.28 -28.45 23.08
N ASP A 309 -3.60 -28.35 23.03
CA ASP A 309 -4.32 -28.07 21.78
C ASP A 309 -3.81 -26.77 21.16
N GLU A 310 -3.54 -26.79 19.85
CA GLU A 310 -3.13 -25.62 19.08
C GLU A 310 -4.18 -25.27 18.00
N SER A 311 -4.17 -24.01 17.59
CA SER A 311 -4.93 -23.50 16.46
C SER A 311 -4.15 -22.36 15.81
N VAL A 312 -4.50 -22.05 14.57
CA VAL A 312 -3.79 -21.09 13.71
C VAL A 312 -4.53 -19.78 13.63
N ALA A 313 -3.81 -18.67 13.73
CA ALA A 313 -4.34 -17.37 13.34
C ALA A 313 -4.29 -17.22 11.82
N VAL A 314 -5.22 -16.44 11.26
CA VAL A 314 -5.25 -16.13 9.83
C VAL A 314 -5.17 -14.62 9.63
N ILE A 315 -4.32 -14.18 8.71
CA ILE A 315 -4.25 -12.79 8.27
C ILE A 315 -4.56 -12.72 6.77
N SER A 316 -5.44 -11.78 6.41
CA SER A 316 -5.74 -11.43 5.01
C SER A 316 -5.33 -9.97 4.78
N PRO A 317 -4.24 -9.70 4.05
CA PRO A 317 -3.75 -8.35 3.81
C PRO A 317 -4.23 -7.80 2.47
N ASN A 318 -4.43 -6.48 2.41
CA ASN A 318 -4.43 -5.75 1.16
C ASN A 318 -3.00 -5.53 0.66
N TYR A 319 -2.82 -5.49 -0.65
CA TYR A 319 -1.56 -5.12 -1.32
C TYR A 319 -1.86 -4.24 -2.53
N ARG A 320 -0.89 -3.42 -2.97
CA ARG A 320 -1.13 -2.51 -4.10
C ARG A 320 -1.41 -3.26 -5.40
N LEU A 321 -2.24 -2.66 -6.26
CA LEU A 321 -2.71 -3.29 -7.49
C LEU A 321 -2.10 -2.63 -8.75
N ALA A 322 -1.80 -3.47 -9.74
CA ALA A 322 -1.43 -3.06 -11.09
C ALA A 322 -2.68 -2.58 -11.86
N PRO A 323 -2.58 -1.64 -12.82
CA PRO A 323 -1.33 -1.15 -13.41
C PRO A 323 -0.79 0.16 -12.80
N GLN A 324 -1.42 0.71 -11.76
CA GLN A 324 -0.90 1.90 -11.06
C GLN A 324 0.42 1.61 -10.36
N VAL A 325 0.68 0.35 -10.03
CA VAL A 325 1.86 -0.11 -9.31
C VAL A 325 2.44 -1.32 -10.04
N PRO A 326 3.73 -1.28 -10.41
CA PRO A 326 4.36 -2.39 -11.13
C PRO A 326 4.65 -3.57 -10.20
N ILE A 327 4.84 -4.75 -10.77
CA ILE A 327 4.90 -6.02 -10.02
C ILE A 327 5.96 -6.04 -8.91
N LEU A 328 7.15 -5.46 -9.10
CA LEU A 328 8.16 -5.46 -8.03
C LEU A 328 7.76 -4.60 -6.82
N ASP A 329 6.99 -3.54 -7.04
CA ASP A 329 6.46 -2.73 -5.95
C ASP A 329 5.36 -3.49 -5.19
N ILE A 330 4.55 -4.30 -5.88
CA ILE A 330 3.59 -5.21 -5.23
C ILE A 330 4.33 -6.24 -4.36
N LEU A 331 5.40 -6.86 -4.89
CA LEU A 331 6.23 -7.80 -4.13
C LEU A 331 6.90 -7.14 -2.91
N SER A 332 7.24 -5.84 -3.01
CA SER A 332 7.76 -5.09 -1.86
C SER A 332 6.73 -4.91 -0.73
N ASP A 333 5.43 -4.92 -1.05
CA ASP A 333 4.37 -4.83 -0.04
C ASP A 333 4.29 -6.12 0.79
N ILE A 334 4.57 -7.27 0.17
CA ILE A 334 4.65 -8.57 0.85
C ILE A 334 5.84 -8.60 1.82
N THR A 335 7.00 -8.07 1.39
CA THR A 335 8.17 -7.91 2.27
C THR A 335 7.85 -7.00 3.46
N ALA A 336 7.18 -5.86 3.22
CA ALA A 336 6.81 -4.92 4.27
C ALA A 336 5.79 -5.51 5.26
N LEU A 337 4.84 -6.31 4.78
CA LEU A 337 3.88 -7.03 5.60
C LEU A 337 4.59 -8.01 6.55
N LEU A 338 5.47 -8.87 6.02
CA LEU A 338 6.20 -9.81 6.88
C LEU A 338 7.07 -9.09 7.91
N GLY A 339 7.73 -7.99 7.50
CA GLY A 339 8.46 -7.13 8.42
C GLY A 339 7.56 -6.68 9.58
N TYR A 340 6.39 -6.10 9.28
CA TYR A 340 5.43 -5.65 10.29
C TYR A 340 4.96 -6.79 11.22
N ILE A 341 4.66 -7.96 10.66
CA ILE A 341 4.24 -9.14 11.43
C ILE A 341 5.32 -9.54 12.44
N GLN A 342 6.58 -9.54 12.03
CA GLN A 342 7.71 -9.94 12.85
C GLN A 342 8.10 -8.90 13.91
N THR A 343 7.88 -7.61 13.65
CA THR A 343 8.37 -6.53 14.52
C THR A 343 7.30 -5.83 15.35
N ASN A 344 6.05 -5.74 14.88
CA ASN A 344 5.06 -4.82 15.44
C ASN A 344 3.70 -5.45 15.77
N LEU A 345 3.35 -6.57 15.14
CA LEU A 345 1.99 -7.12 15.25
C LEU A 345 1.61 -7.49 16.69
N ASN A 346 2.50 -8.17 17.42
CA ASN A 346 2.20 -8.59 18.79
C ASN A 346 1.99 -7.40 19.75
N ASP A 347 2.82 -6.36 19.65
CA ASP A 347 2.63 -5.13 20.43
C ASP A 347 1.29 -4.46 20.09
N ARG A 348 0.91 -4.51 18.81
CA ARG A 348 -0.39 -3.98 18.37
C ARG A 348 -1.56 -4.79 18.93
N LEU A 349 -1.49 -6.12 18.93
CA LEU A 349 -2.52 -6.98 19.52
C LEU A 349 -2.69 -6.71 21.02
N ILE A 350 -1.59 -6.51 21.76
CA ILE A 350 -1.65 -6.13 23.18
C ILE A 350 -2.38 -4.80 23.36
N LYS A 351 -2.04 -3.78 22.54
CA LYS A 351 -2.66 -2.46 22.59
C LYS A 351 -4.16 -2.49 22.30
N ASP A 352 -4.60 -3.37 21.41
CA ASP A 352 -6.00 -3.54 21.02
C ASP A 352 -6.75 -4.56 21.92
N GLY A 353 -6.16 -4.95 23.06
CA GLY A 353 -6.81 -5.80 24.06
C GLY A 353 -6.84 -7.29 23.73
N LYS A 354 -6.07 -7.74 22.73
CA LYS A 354 -5.95 -9.14 22.27
C LYS A 354 -4.62 -9.79 22.68
N GLY A 355 -4.03 -9.35 23.79
CA GLY A 355 -2.71 -9.81 24.24
C GLY A 355 -2.62 -11.31 24.60
N ASN A 356 -3.76 -11.97 24.83
CA ASN A 356 -3.87 -13.43 25.01
C ASN A 356 -3.78 -14.22 23.70
N HIS A 357 -3.73 -13.57 22.54
CA HIS A 357 -3.60 -14.19 21.22
C HIS A 357 -2.28 -13.82 20.54
N LYS A 358 -1.18 -13.92 21.28
CA LYS A 358 0.18 -13.72 20.74
C LYS A 358 0.39 -14.59 19.50
N ILE A 359 0.93 -13.99 18.43
CA ILE A 359 1.31 -14.65 17.19
C ILE A 359 2.75 -15.13 17.26
N ASP A 360 2.98 -16.38 16.87
CA ASP A 360 4.29 -16.96 16.63
C ASP A 360 4.77 -16.59 15.22
N ALA A 361 5.45 -15.46 15.11
CA ALA A 361 6.00 -14.96 13.85
C ALA A 361 7.19 -15.78 13.31
N SER A 362 7.50 -16.94 13.92
CA SER A 362 8.48 -17.92 13.43
C SER A 362 7.85 -19.16 12.78
N ARG A 363 6.52 -19.32 12.86
CA ARG A 363 5.75 -20.42 12.25
C ARG A 363 4.69 -19.86 11.30
N ILE A 364 5.09 -19.56 10.07
CA ILE A 364 4.25 -18.91 9.04
C ILE A 364 4.00 -19.86 7.87
N CYS A 365 2.74 -20.01 7.47
CA CYS A 365 2.32 -20.53 6.18
C CYS A 365 1.94 -19.39 5.25
N LEU A 366 2.52 -19.34 4.04
CA LEU A 366 2.06 -18.42 2.99
C LEU A 366 1.05 -19.14 2.09
N SER A 367 -0.12 -18.53 1.92
CA SER A 367 -1.24 -19.07 1.16
C SER A 367 -1.88 -17.97 0.31
N GLY A 368 -2.77 -18.35 -0.58
CA GLY A 368 -3.54 -17.41 -1.39
C GLY A 368 -4.19 -18.09 -2.59
N GLY A 369 -5.26 -17.47 -3.08
CA GLY A 369 -6.00 -17.92 -4.26
C GLY A 369 -5.53 -17.20 -5.52
N SER A 370 -5.43 -17.89 -6.66
CA SER A 370 -5.19 -17.26 -7.96
C SER A 370 -3.88 -16.45 -7.97
N ALA A 371 -3.94 -15.13 -8.22
CA ALA A 371 -2.80 -14.23 -8.10
C ALA A 371 -2.23 -14.11 -6.68
N GLY A 372 -3.02 -14.37 -5.65
CA GLY A 372 -2.52 -14.48 -4.28
C GLY A 372 -1.70 -15.75 -4.07
N GLY A 373 -2.10 -16.86 -4.70
CA GLY A 373 -1.31 -18.09 -4.73
C GLY A 373 0.02 -17.90 -5.47
N TYR A 374 0.02 -17.09 -6.54
CA TYR A 374 1.24 -16.60 -7.17
C TYR A 374 2.14 -15.85 -6.18
N LEU A 375 1.59 -14.91 -5.40
CA LEU A 375 2.34 -14.15 -4.40
C LEU A 375 2.94 -15.06 -3.31
N ALA A 376 2.17 -16.05 -2.82
CA ALA A 376 2.67 -17.04 -1.88
C ALA A 376 3.85 -17.84 -2.45
N LEU A 377 3.73 -18.31 -3.70
CA LEU A 377 4.78 -19.07 -4.38
C LEU A 377 6.02 -18.23 -4.66
N ILE A 378 5.89 -17.05 -5.29
CA ILE A 378 7.04 -16.23 -5.69
C ILE A 378 7.81 -15.73 -4.46
N ALA A 379 7.09 -15.39 -3.39
CA ALA A 379 7.69 -14.95 -2.12
C ALA A 379 8.33 -16.12 -1.36
N GLY A 380 7.68 -17.28 -1.30
CA GLY A 380 8.16 -18.43 -0.53
C GLY A 380 9.26 -19.24 -1.21
N LEU A 381 9.26 -19.28 -2.55
CA LEU A 381 10.27 -19.98 -3.32
C LEU A 381 11.50 -19.09 -3.50
N THR A 382 12.55 -19.42 -2.76
CA THR A 382 13.83 -18.76 -2.87
C THR A 382 14.68 -19.38 -3.98
N VAL A 383 15.51 -18.55 -4.61
CA VAL A 383 16.48 -19.00 -5.61
C VAL A 383 17.90 -18.86 -5.05
N PRO A 384 18.85 -19.77 -5.37
CA PRO A 384 20.23 -19.70 -4.91
C PRO A 384 20.92 -18.37 -5.20
N ASP A 385 21.89 -18.01 -4.34
CA ASP A 385 22.65 -16.76 -4.44
C ASP A 385 23.50 -16.63 -5.70
N GLU A 386 23.87 -17.77 -6.28
CA GLU A 386 24.74 -17.89 -7.44
C GLU A 386 24.06 -17.52 -8.78
N VAL A 387 22.73 -17.43 -8.80
CA VAL A 387 21.97 -16.97 -9.97
C VAL A 387 22.01 -15.44 -10.05
N GLY A 388 22.17 -14.84 -11.22
CA GLY A 388 22.23 -13.38 -11.38
C GLY A 388 20.87 -12.69 -11.16
N ASP A 389 20.87 -11.44 -10.71
CA ASP A 389 19.62 -10.68 -10.49
C ASP A 389 18.82 -10.45 -11.79
N GLU A 390 19.50 -10.33 -12.94
CA GLU A 390 18.87 -10.17 -14.25
C GLU A 390 17.95 -11.35 -14.59
N GLU A 391 18.42 -12.57 -14.32
CA GLU A 391 17.67 -13.81 -14.56
C GLU A 391 16.43 -13.92 -13.65
N LEU A 392 16.46 -13.26 -12.49
CA LEU A 392 15.41 -13.30 -11.47
C LEU A 392 14.53 -12.05 -11.44
N GLY A 393 14.73 -11.11 -12.36
CA GLY A 393 13.96 -9.87 -12.37
C GLY A 393 14.18 -9.06 -11.09
N ALA A 394 15.36 -9.19 -10.46
CA ALA A 394 15.72 -8.63 -9.16
C ALA A 394 14.85 -9.07 -7.97
N TYR A 395 14.13 -10.19 -8.06
CA TYR A 395 13.36 -10.71 -6.94
C TYR A 395 13.69 -12.17 -6.64
N ARG A 396 14.37 -12.39 -5.51
CA ARG A 396 14.87 -13.70 -5.11
C ARG A 396 13.91 -14.52 -4.24
N GLY A 397 12.74 -13.98 -3.92
CA GLY A 397 11.91 -14.51 -2.85
C GLY A 397 12.43 -14.08 -1.46
N LEU A 398 11.64 -14.36 -0.44
CA LEU A 398 11.89 -13.98 0.93
C LEU A 398 12.72 -15.07 1.60
N LYS A 399 14.01 -14.80 1.84
CA LYS A 399 14.87 -15.65 2.69
C LYS A 399 14.50 -15.47 4.16
N ASN A 400 13.34 -16.00 4.53
CA ASN A 400 12.79 -15.85 5.86
C ASN A 400 12.52 -17.24 6.44
N GLU A 401 13.35 -17.64 7.42
CA GLU A 401 13.23 -18.94 8.09
C GLU A 401 11.91 -19.12 8.84
N ALA A 402 11.17 -18.04 9.08
CA ALA A 402 9.83 -18.12 9.66
C ALA A 402 8.79 -18.74 8.71
N ILE A 403 9.01 -18.66 7.38
CA ILE A 403 8.13 -19.31 6.41
C ILE A 403 8.43 -20.81 6.47
N LYS A 404 7.44 -21.58 6.94
CA LYS A 404 7.57 -23.02 7.13
C LYS A 404 6.95 -23.84 6.01
N CYS A 405 5.90 -23.33 5.37
CA CYS A 405 5.23 -24.04 4.28
C CYS A 405 4.44 -23.08 3.38
N LEU A 406 4.11 -23.54 2.17
CA LEU A 406 3.34 -22.79 1.18
C LEU A 406 2.07 -23.56 0.82
N ALA A 407 0.95 -22.88 0.69
CA ALA A 407 -0.33 -23.49 0.31
C ALA A 407 -1.04 -22.68 -0.77
N PRO A 408 -0.55 -22.63 -2.02
CA PRO A 408 -1.25 -21.93 -3.10
C PRO A 408 -2.53 -22.65 -3.56
N PHE A 409 -3.59 -21.88 -3.75
CA PHE A 409 -4.89 -22.34 -4.26
C PHE A 409 -5.09 -21.81 -5.69
N TYR A 410 -5.33 -22.72 -6.64
CA TYR A 410 -5.56 -22.46 -8.08
C TYR A 410 -4.70 -21.31 -8.64
N PRO A 411 -3.36 -21.35 -8.44
CA PRO A 411 -2.53 -20.16 -8.58
C PRO A 411 -2.28 -19.75 -10.04
N ILE A 412 -2.07 -18.45 -10.24
CA ILE A 412 -1.27 -17.99 -11.39
C ILE A 412 0.19 -18.40 -11.15
N THR A 413 0.90 -18.88 -12.17
CA THR A 413 2.25 -19.43 -12.01
C THR A 413 3.16 -19.09 -13.19
N ASP A 414 2.64 -19.08 -14.42
CA ASP A 414 3.43 -18.76 -15.62
C ASP A 414 2.87 -17.51 -16.29
N LEU A 415 3.61 -16.40 -16.18
CA LEU A 415 3.26 -15.11 -16.77
C LEU A 415 3.58 -15.07 -18.29
N THR A 416 4.25 -16.08 -18.81
CA THR A 416 4.62 -16.22 -20.24
C THR A 416 3.72 -17.16 -21.01
N ASP A 417 2.77 -17.83 -20.33
CA ASP A 417 1.91 -18.79 -20.99
C ASP A 417 1.05 -18.13 -22.09
N LYS A 418 0.82 -18.87 -23.17
CA LYS A 418 0.01 -18.42 -24.30
C LYS A 418 -1.41 -18.03 -23.91
N PHE A 419 -1.94 -18.57 -22.80
CA PHE A 419 -3.21 -18.16 -22.22
C PHE A 419 -3.31 -16.64 -22.08
N TRP A 420 -2.24 -16.00 -21.56
CA TRP A 420 -2.19 -14.55 -21.37
C TRP A 420 -1.98 -13.75 -22.66
N ALA A 421 -1.44 -14.40 -23.69
CA ALA A 421 -1.14 -13.81 -24.99
C ALA A 421 -2.26 -14.06 -26.04
N THR A 422 -3.32 -14.78 -25.66
CA THR A 422 -4.44 -15.11 -26.57
C THR A 422 -5.61 -14.19 -26.30
N GLU A 423 -6.03 -13.42 -27.31
CA GLU A 423 -7.18 -12.52 -27.17
C GLU A 423 -8.45 -13.36 -27.06
N THR A 424 -9.25 -13.10 -26.02
CA THR A 424 -10.50 -13.83 -25.78
C THR A 424 -11.65 -12.84 -25.70
N ASN A 425 -12.37 -12.64 -26.80
CA ASN A 425 -13.44 -11.66 -26.89
C ASN A 425 -14.69 -12.21 -27.61
N PRO A 426 -15.87 -12.23 -26.98
CA PRO A 426 -16.10 -11.99 -25.55
C PRO A 426 -15.47 -13.09 -24.69
N VAL A 427 -15.12 -12.79 -23.44
CA VAL A 427 -14.66 -13.85 -22.52
C VAL A 427 -15.83 -14.81 -22.20
N PRO A 428 -15.60 -16.12 -22.01
CA PRO A 428 -16.66 -17.12 -21.93
C PRO A 428 -17.76 -16.82 -20.89
N TRP A 429 -17.38 -16.30 -19.73
CA TRP A 429 -18.29 -16.03 -18.61
C TRP A 429 -18.97 -14.65 -18.66
N MET A 430 -18.79 -13.87 -19.74
CA MET A 430 -19.45 -12.58 -19.92
C MET A 430 -20.77 -12.67 -20.71
N ASN A 431 -21.30 -13.88 -20.94
CA ASN A 431 -22.58 -14.12 -21.62
C ASN A 431 -22.68 -13.40 -22.98
N GLY A 432 -21.59 -13.40 -23.76
CA GLY A 432 -21.52 -12.75 -25.07
C GLY A 432 -21.21 -11.25 -25.04
N ASN A 433 -21.05 -10.63 -23.86
CA ASN A 433 -20.74 -9.20 -23.74
C ASN A 433 -19.23 -8.93 -23.76
N SER A 434 -18.85 -7.75 -24.28
CA SER A 434 -17.48 -7.25 -24.26
C SER A 434 -17.39 -5.95 -23.47
N ILE A 435 -16.29 -5.76 -22.74
CA ILE A 435 -15.97 -4.49 -22.07
C ILE A 435 -15.40 -3.52 -23.11
N SER A 436 -16.01 -2.33 -23.22
CA SER A 436 -15.50 -1.28 -24.10
C SER A 436 -14.24 -0.61 -23.51
N HIS A 437 -13.35 -0.12 -24.37
CA HIS A 437 -12.17 0.63 -23.90
C HIS A 437 -12.57 1.86 -23.08
N ALA A 438 -13.69 2.53 -23.40
CA ALA A 438 -14.17 3.68 -22.64
C ALA A 438 -14.47 3.34 -21.17
N GLN A 439 -15.02 2.15 -20.90
CA GLN A 439 -15.27 1.66 -19.55
C GLN A 439 -13.96 1.29 -18.83
N ALA A 440 -13.02 0.65 -19.52
CA ALA A 440 -11.75 0.23 -18.91
C ALA A 440 -10.76 1.39 -18.68
N LYS A 441 -10.79 2.41 -19.53
CA LYS A 441 -9.83 3.53 -19.54
C LYS A 441 -9.55 4.17 -18.18
N PRO A 442 -10.54 4.45 -17.30
CA PRO A 442 -10.28 5.01 -15.97
C PRO A 442 -9.40 4.13 -15.07
N HIS A 443 -9.43 2.82 -15.29
CA HIS A 443 -8.69 1.84 -14.46
C HIS A 443 -7.31 1.49 -15.04
N LEU A 444 -7.04 1.85 -16.30
CA LEU A 444 -5.78 1.61 -17.00
C LEU A 444 -4.75 2.74 -16.81
N ASP A 445 -5.16 3.89 -16.28
CA ASP A 445 -4.24 5.02 -16.08
C ASP A 445 -3.20 4.68 -15.02
N THR A 446 -1.97 4.47 -15.47
CA THR A 446 -0.83 4.14 -14.61
C THR A 446 -0.30 5.34 -13.82
N LYS A 447 -0.79 6.55 -14.10
CA LYS A 447 -0.47 7.78 -13.37
C LYS A 447 -1.52 8.12 -12.32
N ALA A 448 -2.66 7.41 -12.32
CA ALA A 448 -3.66 7.55 -11.28
C ALA A 448 -3.11 7.12 -9.92
N ALA A 449 -3.79 7.54 -8.85
CA ALA A 449 -3.45 7.13 -7.50
C ALA A 449 -3.47 5.59 -7.39
N PRO A 450 -2.42 4.96 -6.81
CA PRO A 450 -2.43 3.57 -6.43
C PRO A 450 -3.64 3.22 -5.57
N VAL A 451 -4.12 2.00 -5.78
CA VAL A 451 -5.15 1.39 -4.95
C VAL A 451 -4.63 0.06 -4.42
N CYS A 452 -5.07 -0.34 -3.23
CA CYS A 452 -4.76 -1.64 -2.64
C CYS A 452 -6.02 -2.46 -2.29
N SER A 453 -7.18 -1.99 -2.73
CA SER A 453 -8.46 -2.67 -2.52
C SER A 453 -9.37 -2.37 -3.72
N ALA A 454 -10.01 -3.42 -4.22
CA ALA A 454 -11.02 -3.34 -5.26
C ALA A 454 -12.06 -4.43 -5.03
N VAL A 455 -13.22 -4.02 -4.52
CA VAL A 455 -14.34 -4.92 -4.17
C VAL A 455 -14.78 -5.72 -5.41
N SER A 456 -15.01 -7.02 -5.21
CA SER A 456 -15.56 -7.90 -6.26
C SER A 456 -16.89 -7.35 -6.79
N GLY A 457 -17.09 -7.38 -8.11
CA GLY A 457 -18.25 -6.75 -8.76
C GLY A 457 -18.25 -5.21 -8.77
N GLY A 458 -17.27 -4.54 -8.15
CA GLY A 458 -17.12 -3.09 -8.20
C GLY A 458 -16.65 -2.58 -9.59
N PRO A 459 -16.56 -1.25 -9.80
CA PRO A 459 -16.22 -0.67 -11.11
C PRO A 459 -14.92 -1.19 -11.73
N ARG A 460 -13.91 -1.46 -10.89
CA ARG A 460 -12.61 -1.96 -11.33
C ARG A 460 -12.62 -3.44 -11.74
N SER A 461 -13.63 -4.21 -11.34
CA SER A 461 -13.71 -5.66 -11.61
C SER A 461 -13.73 -6.01 -13.10
N ILE A 462 -14.04 -5.03 -13.95
CA ILE A 462 -14.00 -5.14 -15.41
C ILE A 462 -12.57 -5.28 -15.97
N LEU A 463 -11.52 -4.96 -15.19
CA LEU A 463 -10.15 -5.00 -15.67
C LEU A 463 -9.72 -6.42 -16.05
N TYR A 464 -10.11 -7.42 -15.26
CA TYR A 464 -9.74 -8.80 -15.53
C TYR A 464 -10.31 -9.33 -16.87
N PRO A 465 -11.63 -9.27 -17.15
CA PRO A 465 -12.15 -9.66 -18.46
C PRO A 465 -11.62 -8.77 -19.59
N TYR A 466 -11.46 -7.46 -19.37
CA TYR A 466 -10.87 -6.55 -20.36
C TYR A 466 -9.42 -6.91 -20.71
N MET A 467 -8.64 -7.34 -19.73
CA MET A 467 -7.26 -7.79 -19.91
C MET A 467 -7.18 -9.05 -20.77
N LEU A 468 -8.09 -10.03 -20.59
CA LEU A 468 -8.16 -11.23 -21.45
C LEU A 468 -8.62 -10.90 -22.87
N GLN A 469 -9.58 -9.99 -23.02
CA GLN A 469 -10.06 -9.53 -24.34
C GLN A 469 -8.96 -8.99 -25.24
N HIS A 470 -7.90 -8.44 -24.65
CA HIS A 470 -6.84 -7.72 -25.36
C HIS A 470 -5.43 -8.24 -25.03
N SER A 471 -5.33 -9.41 -24.37
CA SER A 471 -4.06 -10.06 -24.01
C SER A 471 -3.08 -9.15 -23.26
N LEU A 472 -3.58 -8.36 -22.33
CA LEU A 472 -2.82 -7.28 -21.69
C LEU A 472 -2.08 -7.72 -20.42
N PHE A 473 -2.22 -8.97 -19.97
CA PHE A 473 -1.83 -9.34 -18.60
C PHE A 473 -0.38 -8.98 -18.25
N PRO A 474 0.65 -9.44 -18.99
CA PRO A 474 2.03 -9.09 -18.65
C PRO A 474 2.28 -7.59 -18.85
N SER A 475 1.65 -6.95 -19.83
CA SER A 475 1.80 -5.51 -20.02
C SER A 475 1.29 -4.72 -18.81
N LEU A 476 0.12 -5.05 -18.25
CA LEU A 476 -0.41 -4.34 -17.08
C LEU A 476 0.49 -4.45 -15.85
N LEU A 477 1.19 -5.57 -15.68
CA LEU A 477 2.09 -5.80 -14.54
C LEU A 477 3.47 -5.12 -14.70
N PHE A 478 3.98 -5.01 -15.93
CA PHE A 478 5.35 -4.58 -16.22
C PHE A 478 5.47 -3.21 -16.91
N LEU A 479 4.37 -2.60 -17.39
CA LEU A 479 4.41 -1.38 -18.23
C LEU A 479 5.20 -0.23 -17.60
N THR A 480 5.03 -0.01 -16.29
CA THR A 480 5.69 1.05 -15.53
C THR A 480 6.89 0.55 -14.73
N GLN A 481 7.27 -0.72 -14.88
CA GLN A 481 8.39 -1.31 -14.15
C GLN A 481 9.69 -0.60 -14.54
N ARG A 482 10.35 -0.03 -13.53
CA ARG A 482 11.64 0.64 -13.69
C ARG A 482 12.74 -0.41 -13.88
N SER A 483 13.80 -0.01 -14.56
CA SER A 483 15.03 -0.80 -14.59
C SER A 483 15.59 -0.95 -13.18
N VAL A 484 16.16 -2.11 -12.89
CA VAL A 484 16.85 -2.42 -11.65
C VAL A 484 18.36 -2.42 -11.91
N GLY A 485 19.15 -2.02 -10.92
CA GLY A 485 20.61 -1.85 -11.06
C GLY A 485 21.03 -0.43 -11.43
N HIS A 486 22.32 -0.26 -11.73
CA HIS A 486 22.93 1.04 -12.02
C HIS A 486 23.82 0.99 -13.27
N GLY A 487 23.86 2.09 -14.02
CA GLY A 487 24.77 2.23 -15.16
C GLY A 487 24.49 1.22 -16.28
N LEU A 488 25.54 0.54 -16.74
CA LEU A 488 25.47 -0.44 -17.83
C LEU A 488 24.90 -1.79 -17.40
N ASP A 489 24.85 -2.07 -16.09
CA ASP A 489 24.32 -3.32 -15.54
C ASP A 489 22.81 -3.22 -15.23
N ALA A 490 22.17 -2.11 -15.62
CA ALA A 490 20.75 -1.90 -15.39
C ALA A 490 19.91 -2.72 -16.38
N PHE A 491 18.99 -3.52 -15.87
CA PHE A 491 18.11 -4.38 -16.67
C PHE A 491 16.63 -4.15 -16.32
N ARG A 492 15.71 -4.57 -17.18
CA ARG A 492 14.27 -4.57 -16.87
C ARG A 492 13.80 -5.99 -16.57
N PRO A 493 13.13 -6.23 -15.43
CA PRO A 493 12.47 -7.49 -15.15
C PRO A 493 11.53 -7.89 -16.29
N SER A 494 11.47 -9.18 -16.59
CA SER A 494 10.61 -9.75 -17.63
C SER A 494 9.55 -10.67 -17.03
N PRO A 495 8.43 -10.91 -17.73
CA PRO A 495 7.45 -11.92 -17.32
C PRO A 495 8.07 -13.31 -17.09
N LEU A 496 9.07 -13.69 -17.90
CA LEU A 496 9.79 -14.95 -17.74
C LEU A 496 10.52 -15.02 -16.39
N SER A 497 11.29 -13.97 -16.06
CA SER A 497 12.10 -13.92 -14.84
C SER A 497 11.28 -14.02 -13.54
N LEU A 498 10.00 -13.64 -13.59
CA LEU A 498 9.07 -13.72 -12.46
C LEU A 498 8.04 -14.85 -12.61
N SER A 499 8.22 -15.77 -13.55
CA SER A 499 7.36 -16.96 -13.67
C SER A 499 7.86 -18.10 -12.78
N ILE A 500 6.94 -18.75 -12.07
CA ILE A 500 7.25 -19.85 -11.14
C ILE A 500 7.98 -20.99 -11.86
N PRO A 501 7.49 -21.57 -12.98
CA PRO A 501 8.17 -22.69 -13.64
C PRO A 501 9.64 -22.38 -14.01
N HIS A 502 9.91 -21.16 -14.47
CA HIS A 502 11.27 -20.74 -14.81
C HIS A 502 12.19 -20.72 -13.58
N ARG A 503 11.71 -20.18 -12.45
CA ARG A 503 12.47 -20.14 -11.19
C ARG A 503 12.69 -21.54 -10.61
N LEU A 504 11.69 -22.42 -10.70
CA LEU A 504 11.84 -23.83 -10.31
C LEU A 504 12.90 -24.53 -11.17
N GLU A 505 12.92 -24.26 -12.48
CA GLU A 505 13.93 -24.82 -13.40
C GLU A 505 15.34 -24.35 -13.05
N ILE A 506 15.52 -23.06 -12.77
CA ILE A 506 16.79 -22.51 -12.30
C ILE A 506 17.23 -23.19 -10.99
N ALA A 507 16.32 -23.28 -10.02
CA ALA A 507 16.60 -23.92 -8.73
C ALA A 507 16.99 -25.40 -8.91
N SER A 508 16.36 -26.12 -9.84
CA SER A 508 16.65 -27.53 -10.12
C SER A 508 18.06 -27.79 -10.66
N LYS A 509 18.71 -26.77 -11.25
CA LYS A 509 20.06 -26.86 -11.83
C LYS A 509 21.17 -26.60 -10.80
N SER A 510 20.85 -26.03 -9.64
CA SER A 510 21.83 -25.80 -8.58
C SER A 510 22.19 -27.11 -7.86
N SER A 511 23.43 -27.20 -7.38
CA SER A 511 23.90 -28.35 -6.58
C SER A 511 23.11 -28.57 -5.28
N ASN A 512 22.32 -27.57 -4.86
CA ASN A 512 21.46 -27.57 -3.68
C ASN A 512 19.96 -27.42 -4.04
N ALA A 513 19.53 -28.12 -5.09
CA ALA A 513 18.21 -28.07 -5.73
C ALA A 513 17.01 -28.55 -4.88
N LYS A 514 16.89 -28.12 -3.62
CA LYS A 514 15.69 -28.34 -2.79
C LYS A 514 14.90 -27.06 -2.61
N PHE A 515 13.57 -27.12 -2.76
CA PHE A 515 12.75 -26.09 -2.11
C PHE A 515 12.81 -26.32 -0.60
N HIS A 516 13.04 -25.25 0.14
CA HIS A 516 13.36 -25.30 1.56
C HIS A 516 12.12 -25.49 2.45
N VAL A 517 10.92 -25.48 1.87
CA VAL A 517 9.64 -25.49 2.57
C VAL A 517 8.66 -26.45 1.87
N PRO A 518 7.87 -27.25 2.61
CA PRO A 518 6.80 -28.07 2.04
C PRO A 518 5.71 -27.24 1.34
N ILE A 519 5.13 -27.79 0.28
CA ILE A 519 4.12 -27.13 -0.56
C ILE A 519 2.85 -27.98 -0.66
N TYR A 520 1.70 -27.37 -0.37
CA TYR A 520 0.37 -27.90 -0.67
C TYR A 520 -0.21 -27.17 -1.87
N PHE A 521 -0.20 -27.80 -3.03
CA PHE A 521 -0.66 -27.21 -4.28
C PHE A 521 -2.03 -27.76 -4.65
N VAL A 522 -3.06 -26.92 -4.64
CA VAL A 522 -4.43 -27.33 -4.99
C VAL A 522 -4.96 -26.56 -6.18
N TYR A 523 -5.67 -27.24 -7.09
CA TYR A 523 -6.37 -26.60 -8.20
C TYR A 523 -7.55 -27.45 -8.70
N GLY A 524 -8.51 -26.80 -9.35
CA GLY A 524 -9.67 -27.45 -9.95
C GLY A 524 -9.39 -27.94 -11.37
N THR A 525 -10.00 -29.05 -11.79
CA THR A 525 -9.71 -29.67 -13.10
C THR A 525 -10.38 -28.99 -14.29
N ILE A 526 -11.34 -28.09 -14.06
CA ILE A 526 -12.06 -27.35 -15.12
C ILE A 526 -11.79 -25.84 -15.09
N ASP A 527 -10.83 -25.38 -14.29
CA ASP A 527 -10.42 -23.98 -14.19
C ASP A 527 -9.93 -23.45 -15.56
N ASP A 528 -10.63 -22.45 -16.09
CA ASP A 528 -10.33 -21.76 -17.34
C ASP A 528 -9.97 -20.27 -17.13
N LYS A 529 -9.73 -19.87 -15.89
CA LYS A 529 -9.41 -18.48 -15.49
C LYS A 529 -7.90 -18.26 -15.32
N VAL A 530 -7.11 -19.32 -15.24
CA VAL A 530 -5.64 -19.22 -15.24
C VAL A 530 -5.05 -20.09 -16.32
N GLN A 531 -3.74 -19.94 -16.54
CA GLN A 531 -3.01 -20.79 -17.47
C GLN A 531 -3.13 -22.28 -17.10
N PRO A 532 -3.00 -23.20 -18.06
CA PRO A 532 -2.93 -24.63 -17.77
C PRO A 532 -1.77 -24.99 -16.83
N MET A 533 -1.98 -25.98 -15.95
CA MET A 533 -1.05 -26.29 -14.86
C MET A 533 0.11 -27.22 -15.27
N GLU A 534 0.08 -27.86 -16.43
CA GLU A 534 1.02 -28.94 -16.81
C GLU A 534 2.48 -28.52 -16.69
N LYS A 535 2.85 -27.36 -17.23
CA LYS A 535 4.21 -26.83 -17.18
C LYS A 535 4.67 -26.56 -15.74
N THR A 536 3.76 -26.12 -14.88
CA THR A 536 4.04 -25.86 -13.46
C THR A 536 4.22 -27.17 -12.71
N LEU A 537 3.33 -28.13 -12.91
CA LEU A 537 3.39 -29.43 -12.25
C LEU A 537 4.63 -30.23 -12.67
N GLU A 538 5.02 -30.14 -13.94
CA GLU A 538 6.27 -30.72 -14.43
C GLU A 538 7.48 -30.08 -13.74
N ALA A 539 7.50 -28.75 -13.62
CA ALA A 539 8.60 -28.04 -12.96
C ALA A 539 8.66 -28.32 -11.45
N LEU A 540 7.51 -28.39 -10.77
CA LEU A 540 7.41 -28.77 -9.36
C LEU A 540 7.86 -30.22 -9.12
N GLY A 541 7.48 -31.14 -10.00
CA GLY A 541 7.85 -32.56 -9.89
C GLY A 541 9.33 -32.85 -10.17
N LYS A 542 10.02 -31.98 -10.91
CA LYS A 542 11.48 -32.07 -11.13
C LYS A 542 12.29 -31.55 -9.97
N ALA A 543 11.72 -30.66 -9.16
CA ALA A 543 12.41 -30.10 -8.03
C ALA A 543 12.31 -31.01 -6.81
N ASN A 544 13.35 -30.97 -5.97
CA ASN A 544 13.43 -31.83 -4.80
C ASN A 544 12.73 -31.14 -3.61
N GLY A 545 11.75 -31.76 -2.96
CA GLY A 545 11.03 -31.15 -1.84
C GLY A 545 9.73 -31.88 -1.49
N ASP A 546 9.17 -31.56 -0.33
CA ASP A 546 7.90 -32.12 0.12
C ASP A 546 6.75 -31.42 -0.59
N LEU A 547 6.10 -32.13 -1.51
CA LEU A 547 5.04 -31.61 -2.36
C LEU A 547 3.80 -32.48 -2.26
N VAL A 548 2.67 -31.87 -1.91
CA VAL A 548 1.34 -32.47 -1.99
C VAL A 548 0.58 -31.75 -3.09
N ILE A 549 0.05 -32.49 -4.06
CA ILE A 549 -0.81 -31.96 -5.13
C ILE A 549 -2.21 -32.50 -4.92
N GLU A 550 -3.16 -31.61 -4.66
CA GLU A 550 -4.59 -31.92 -4.65
C GLU A 550 -5.22 -31.45 -5.96
N ARG A 551 -5.82 -32.39 -6.71
CA ARG A 551 -6.59 -32.10 -7.92
C ARG A 551 -8.06 -32.26 -7.58
N VAL A 552 -8.81 -31.17 -7.58
CA VAL A 552 -10.23 -31.20 -7.23
C VAL A 552 -11.04 -31.41 -8.50
N GLU A 553 -11.52 -32.63 -8.70
CA GLU A 553 -12.23 -33.03 -9.92
C GLU A 553 -13.55 -32.26 -10.08
N GLY A 554 -13.75 -31.65 -11.26
CA GLY A 554 -14.93 -30.85 -11.59
C GLY A 554 -15.00 -29.49 -10.90
N ALA A 555 -13.99 -29.11 -10.11
CA ALA A 555 -13.92 -27.79 -9.51
C ALA A 555 -13.43 -26.74 -10.52
N ASP A 556 -14.08 -25.58 -10.50
CA ASP A 556 -13.70 -24.38 -11.26
C ASP A 556 -12.77 -23.49 -10.42
N HIS A 557 -12.30 -22.39 -11.00
CA HIS A 557 -11.56 -21.35 -10.31
C HIS A 557 -12.34 -20.85 -9.08
N ALA A 558 -11.63 -20.60 -7.97
CA ALA A 558 -12.22 -20.13 -6.73
C ALA A 558 -13.33 -21.04 -6.16
N PHE A 559 -13.24 -22.36 -6.39
CA PHE A 559 -14.19 -23.35 -5.87
C PHE A 559 -14.35 -23.31 -4.34
N ASP A 560 -13.35 -22.83 -3.61
CA ASP A 560 -13.31 -22.73 -2.16
C ASP A 560 -14.02 -21.47 -1.62
N GLU A 561 -14.54 -20.61 -2.50
CA GLU A 561 -15.46 -19.52 -2.13
C GLU A 561 -16.87 -20.04 -1.80
N ASP A 562 -17.24 -21.26 -2.22
CA ASP A 562 -18.48 -21.90 -1.78
C ASP A 562 -18.42 -22.12 -0.25
N PRO A 563 -19.35 -21.54 0.53
CA PRO A 563 -19.37 -21.69 1.98
C PRO A 563 -19.42 -23.13 2.49
N LYS A 564 -19.83 -24.10 1.65
CA LYS A 564 -19.91 -25.54 1.97
C LYS A 564 -18.57 -26.27 1.80
N VAL A 565 -17.60 -25.68 1.11
CA VAL A 565 -16.28 -26.27 0.91
C VAL A 565 -15.40 -25.98 2.12
N GLU A 566 -14.81 -27.03 2.70
CA GLU A 566 -13.96 -26.94 3.91
C GLU A 566 -12.47 -27.23 3.66
N CYS A 567 -12.13 -27.81 2.50
CA CYS A 567 -10.76 -28.22 2.14
C CYS A 567 -10.08 -29.06 3.26
N GLN A 568 -10.71 -30.16 3.69
CA GLN A 568 -10.24 -30.98 4.82
C GLN A 568 -8.82 -31.52 4.63
N ALA A 569 -8.44 -31.91 3.40
CA ALA A 569 -7.10 -32.39 3.10
C ALA A 569 -6.03 -31.32 3.35
N PHE A 570 -6.33 -30.05 3.06
CA PHE A 570 -5.47 -28.91 3.40
C PHE A 570 -5.37 -28.73 4.92
N GLN A 571 -6.48 -28.78 5.65
CA GLN A 571 -6.46 -28.66 7.12
C GLN A 571 -5.58 -29.75 7.77
N GLU A 572 -5.75 -31.01 7.36
CA GLU A 572 -4.93 -32.12 7.86
C GLU A 572 -3.45 -31.96 7.52
N TRP A 573 -3.14 -31.52 6.29
CA TRP A 573 -1.76 -31.26 5.89
C TRP A 573 -1.14 -30.11 6.68
N LEU A 574 -1.89 -29.02 6.88
CA LEU A 574 -1.43 -27.86 7.64
C LEU A 574 -1.10 -28.25 9.07
N GLY A 575 -1.99 -29.02 9.71
CA GLY A 575 -1.80 -29.52 11.08
C GLY A 575 -0.57 -30.45 11.24
N LYS A 576 -0.17 -31.18 10.19
CA LYS A 576 1.05 -32.02 10.22
C LYS A 576 2.33 -31.24 9.92
N THR A 577 2.20 -30.10 9.24
CA THR A 577 3.34 -29.39 8.64
C THR A 577 3.73 -28.13 9.42
N LEU A 578 2.73 -27.42 9.96
CA LEU A 578 2.94 -26.14 10.66
C LEU A 578 2.87 -26.28 12.19
N LEU A 579 2.12 -27.27 12.69
CA LEU A 579 1.88 -27.54 14.11
C LEU A 579 2.63 -28.79 14.57
#